data_AF-A0A2E8R4R9-F1
#
_entry.id   AF-A0A2E8R4R9-F1
#
_cell.length_a   1.000
_cell.length_b   1.000
_cell.length_c   1.000
_cell.angle_alpha   90.00
_cell.angle_beta   90.00
_cell.angle_gamma   90.00
#
_symmetry.space_group_name_H-M   'P 1'
#
loop_
_entity.id
_entity.type
_entity.pdbx_description
1 polymer ?
#
loop_
_entity_poly.entity_id
_entity_poly.type
_entity_poly.pdbx_seq_one_letter_code
_entity_poly.pdbx_strand_id
1 'polypeptide(L)'
;MKKRFNFWTKTSILIVYLVIATGGIVRMTGSGMGCPDWPKCFGYYIPPTNIAELTWVSEKIFEKGQMIIYNDELKMSKKDFISGSDFNPKNWQDYTKHDYSVFNPLHTWVEFINRLIGVVCGISVLILGFYSIQFYKNKPIITLLSLLTIITVGFQAWLGKIVVDSNLSPYSITIHMLMALLIISILIFIHFQNGNYKK
;
A
#
# COMPACT_ATOMS: atom_id res chain seq x y z
N MET A 1 -8.80 28.06 10.44
CA MET A 1 -9.08 26.77 9.75
C MET A 1 -8.71 26.79 8.26
N LYS A 2 -9.00 27.86 7.48
CA LYS A 2 -8.59 27.96 6.06
C LYS A 2 -7.08 27.79 5.78
N LYS A 3 -6.20 28.38 6.61
CA LYS A 3 -4.73 28.19 6.50
C LYS A 3 -4.32 26.72 6.67
N ARG A 4 -4.94 26.02 7.63
CA ARG A 4 -4.72 24.58 7.87
C ARG A 4 -5.20 23.74 6.68
N PHE A 5 -6.39 24.04 6.13
CA PHE A 5 -6.88 23.37 4.93
C PHE A 5 -5.89 23.48 3.77
N ASN A 6 -5.40 24.70 3.46
CA ASN A 6 -4.40 24.93 2.42
C ASN A 6 -3.10 24.14 2.63
N PHE A 7 -2.62 24.11 3.87
CA PHE A 7 -1.44 23.32 4.23
C PHE A 7 -1.65 21.84 3.93
N TRP A 8 -2.78 21.27 4.36
CA TRP A 8 -3.11 19.87 4.11
C TRP A 8 -3.36 19.57 2.63
N THR A 9 -3.99 20.47 1.86
CA THR A 9 -4.14 20.28 0.41
C THR A 9 -2.78 20.16 -0.28
N LYS A 10 -1.84 21.09 0.01
CA LYS A 10 -0.49 21.05 -0.58
C LYS A 10 0.30 19.81 -0.14
N THR A 11 0.15 19.45 1.14
CA THR A 11 0.78 18.26 1.71
C THR A 11 0.26 16.98 1.04
N SER A 12 -1.06 16.85 0.85
CA SER A 12 -1.65 15.72 0.13
C SER A 12 -1.22 15.66 -1.33
N ILE A 13 -1.14 16.80 -2.04
CA ILE A 13 -0.60 16.83 -3.42
C ILE A 13 0.83 16.30 -3.45
N LEU A 14 1.68 16.79 -2.54
CA LEU A 14 3.07 16.35 -2.45
C LEU A 14 3.18 14.85 -2.16
N ILE A 15 2.42 14.35 -1.18
CA ILE A 15 2.46 12.92 -0.82
C ILE A 15 1.94 12.06 -1.97
N VAL A 16 0.82 12.42 -2.62
CA VAL A 16 0.32 11.66 -3.79
C VAL A 16 1.36 11.63 -4.90
N TYR A 17 2.03 12.75 -5.19
CA TYR A 17 3.13 12.78 -6.15
C TYR A 17 4.27 11.83 -5.75
N LEU A 18 4.66 11.83 -4.47
CA LEU A 18 5.68 10.91 -3.96
C LEU A 18 5.25 9.45 -4.13
N VAL A 19 4.00 9.09 -3.81
CA VAL A 19 3.48 7.72 -4.03
C VAL A 19 3.57 7.32 -5.50
N ILE A 20 3.19 8.21 -6.41
CA ILE A 20 3.27 7.94 -7.86
C ILE A 20 4.73 7.73 -8.29
N ALA A 21 5.64 8.59 -7.82
CA ALA A 21 7.06 8.50 -8.13
C ALA A 21 7.69 7.21 -7.58
N THR A 22 7.42 6.86 -6.31
CA THR A 22 7.92 5.62 -5.72
C THR A 22 7.29 4.39 -6.35
N GLY A 23 6.02 4.45 -6.77
CA GLY A 23 5.40 3.39 -7.57
C GLY A 23 6.08 3.19 -8.92
N GLY A 24 6.50 4.28 -9.57
CA GLY A 24 7.35 4.24 -10.76
C GLY A 24 8.69 3.56 -10.51
N ILE A 25 9.35 3.88 -9.39
CA ILE A 25 10.61 3.22 -8.97
C ILE A 25 10.40 1.72 -8.74
N VAL A 26 9.33 1.33 -8.03
CA VAL A 26 8.98 -0.09 -7.80
C VAL A 26 8.86 -0.83 -9.13
N ARG A 27 8.21 -0.23 -10.13
CA ARG A 27 8.07 -0.83 -11.47
C ARG A 27 9.39 -0.89 -12.23
N MET A 28 10.16 0.19 -12.26
CA MET A 28 11.43 0.26 -13.00
C MET A 28 12.50 -0.68 -12.44
N THR A 29 12.50 -0.89 -11.12
CA THR A 29 13.44 -1.79 -10.44
C THR A 29 13.00 -3.25 -10.43
N GLY A 30 11.80 -3.57 -10.92
CA GLY A 30 11.24 -4.92 -10.83
C GLY A 30 10.79 -5.31 -9.41
N SER A 31 10.75 -4.35 -8.47
CA SER A 31 10.42 -4.60 -7.05
C SER A 31 8.94 -4.85 -6.79
N GLY A 32 8.07 -4.83 -7.81
CA GLY A 32 6.62 -5.00 -7.62
C GLY A 32 6.17 -6.41 -7.18
N MET A 33 7.12 -7.35 -7.11
CA MET A 33 6.95 -8.71 -6.58
C MET A 33 7.76 -8.91 -5.29
N GLY A 34 8.15 -7.82 -4.63
CA GLY A 34 8.94 -7.88 -3.39
C GLY A 34 8.15 -8.37 -2.19
N CYS A 35 6.82 -8.16 -2.19
CA CYS A 35 5.90 -8.61 -1.16
C CYS A 35 4.78 -9.48 -1.75
N PRO A 36 4.75 -10.81 -1.45
CA PRO A 36 3.80 -11.75 -2.05
C PRO A 36 2.37 -11.61 -1.52
N ASP A 37 2.15 -10.86 -0.44
CA ASP A 37 0.85 -10.65 0.18
C ASP A 37 0.59 -9.16 0.42
N TRP A 38 -0.64 -8.86 0.82
CA TRP A 38 -1.09 -7.53 1.19
C TRP A 38 -2.17 -7.65 2.27
N PRO A 39 -2.15 -6.85 3.35
CA PRO A 39 -1.31 -5.66 3.58
C PRO A 39 0.08 -5.95 4.16
N LYS A 40 0.31 -7.18 4.61
CA LYS A 40 1.59 -7.64 5.15
C LYS A 40 2.59 -7.94 4.03
N CYS A 41 3.80 -8.34 4.41
CA CYS A 41 4.84 -8.84 3.52
C CYS A 41 5.43 -10.13 4.10
N PHE A 42 5.26 -11.26 3.41
CA PHE A 42 5.50 -12.62 3.91
C PHE A 42 4.73 -12.94 5.21
N GLY A 43 3.56 -12.32 5.40
CA GLY A 43 2.78 -12.45 6.64
C GLY A 43 3.32 -11.64 7.84
N TYR A 44 4.37 -10.82 7.64
CA TYR A 44 4.92 -9.90 8.64
C TYR A 44 4.45 -8.46 8.39
N TYR A 45 4.20 -7.70 9.45
CA TYR A 45 3.92 -6.26 9.35
C TYR A 45 5.17 -5.42 9.10
N ILE A 46 6.32 -5.88 9.58
CA ILE A 46 7.63 -5.34 9.29
C ILE A 46 8.32 -6.39 8.42
N PRO A 47 8.69 -6.07 7.17
CA PRO A 47 9.29 -7.05 6.29
C PRO A 47 10.61 -7.60 6.84
N PRO A 48 10.91 -8.88 6.58
CA PRO A 48 12.19 -9.46 6.96
C PRO A 48 13.35 -8.73 6.28
N THR A 49 14.51 -8.78 6.92
CA THR A 49 15.75 -8.20 6.39
C THR A 49 16.73 -9.26 5.90
N ASN A 50 16.57 -10.50 6.35
CA ASN A 50 17.41 -11.63 5.98
C ASN A 50 16.56 -12.85 5.61
N ILE A 51 17.06 -13.66 4.67
CA ILE A 51 16.42 -14.93 4.27
C ILE A 51 16.27 -15.91 5.43
N ALA A 52 17.16 -15.86 6.43
CA ALA A 52 17.09 -16.71 7.63
C ALA A 52 15.78 -16.54 8.41
N GLU A 53 15.12 -15.37 8.30
CA GLU A 53 13.82 -15.12 8.93
C GLU A 53 12.67 -15.85 8.22
N LEU A 54 12.86 -16.15 6.93
CA LEU A 54 11.93 -16.84 6.04
C LEU A 54 12.26 -18.32 5.88
N THR A 55 13.36 -18.84 6.45
CA THR A 55 13.62 -20.28 6.48
C THR A 55 12.94 -20.93 7.68
N TRP A 56 12.65 -22.23 7.57
CA TRP A 56 12.16 -23.00 8.70
C TRP A 56 13.25 -23.15 9.76
N VAL A 57 12.89 -22.90 11.02
CA VAL A 57 13.77 -23.04 12.21
C VAL A 57 12.96 -23.69 13.34
N SER A 58 13.58 -24.56 14.13
CA SER A 58 12.98 -25.19 15.31
C SER A 58 12.82 -24.20 16.47
N GLU A 59 11.89 -24.47 17.38
CA GLU A 59 11.62 -23.69 18.59
C GLU A 59 11.25 -22.21 18.35
N LYS A 60 10.86 -21.87 17.11
CA LYS A 60 10.39 -20.54 16.72
C LYS A 60 8.87 -20.49 16.81
N ILE A 61 8.36 -19.35 17.28
CA ILE A 61 6.94 -19.04 17.23
C ILE A 61 6.58 -18.60 15.81
N PHE A 62 5.61 -19.28 15.21
CA PHE A 62 5.02 -18.91 13.94
C PHE A 62 3.58 -18.44 14.16
N GLU A 63 3.26 -17.25 13.69
CA GLU A 63 1.90 -16.71 13.66
C GLU A 63 1.17 -17.17 12.39
N LYS A 64 -0.15 -17.23 12.47
CA LYS A 64 -1.03 -17.53 11.35
C LYS A 64 -0.78 -16.55 10.20
N GLY A 65 -0.54 -17.09 9.02
CA GLY A 65 -0.27 -16.32 7.80
C GLY A 65 1.20 -15.99 7.56
N GLN A 66 2.11 -16.23 8.51
CA GLN A 66 3.55 -16.10 8.24
C GLN A 66 4.00 -17.10 7.20
N MET A 67 4.87 -16.64 6.30
CA MET A 67 5.39 -17.45 5.21
C MET A 67 6.83 -17.88 5.47
N ILE A 68 7.17 -19.05 4.96
CA ILE A 68 8.53 -19.54 4.87
C ILE A 68 8.81 -20.03 3.45
N ILE A 69 10.08 -20.02 3.08
CA ILE A 69 10.60 -20.67 1.88
C ILE A 69 11.08 -22.06 2.29
N TYR A 70 10.47 -23.09 1.72
CA TYR A 70 10.81 -24.49 2.00
C TYR A 70 10.82 -25.26 0.68
N ASN A 71 11.96 -25.84 0.32
CA ASN A 71 12.18 -26.52 -0.96
C ASN A 71 11.79 -25.65 -2.17
N ASP A 72 12.27 -24.40 -2.22
CA ASP A 72 11.98 -23.42 -3.27
C ASP A 72 10.49 -23.08 -3.47
N GLU A 73 9.63 -23.42 -2.51
CA GLU A 73 8.21 -23.07 -2.50
C GLU A 73 7.86 -22.19 -1.29
N LEU A 74 6.87 -21.30 -1.47
CA LEU A 74 6.30 -20.53 -0.37
C LEU A 74 5.25 -21.36 0.38
N LYS A 75 5.50 -21.61 1.67
CA LYS A 75 4.56 -22.24 2.59
C LYS A 75 4.04 -21.18 3.56
N MET A 76 2.74 -21.13 3.78
CA MET A 76 2.10 -20.23 4.74
C MET A 76 1.58 -20.99 5.96
N SER A 77 1.77 -20.44 7.15
CA SER A 77 1.29 -20.99 8.40
C SER A 77 -0.25 -20.95 8.49
N LYS A 78 -0.87 -22.09 8.82
CA LYS A 78 -2.34 -22.22 8.97
C LYS A 78 -2.87 -21.64 10.29
N LYS A 79 -2.06 -21.63 11.35
CA LYS A 79 -2.44 -21.28 12.72
C LYS A 79 -1.22 -20.81 13.51
N ASP A 80 -1.43 -20.28 14.71
CA ASP A 80 -0.32 -19.96 15.61
C ASP A 80 0.24 -21.26 16.21
N PHE A 81 1.56 -21.46 16.15
CA PHE A 81 2.23 -22.63 16.74
C PHE A 81 3.71 -22.38 17.02
N ILE A 82 4.30 -23.23 17.87
CA ILE A 82 5.75 -23.29 18.10
C ILE A 82 6.29 -24.46 17.28
N SER A 83 7.32 -24.23 16.47
CA SER A 83 7.95 -25.30 15.69
C SER A 83 8.66 -26.30 16.61
N GLY A 84 8.52 -27.60 16.31
CA GLY A 84 9.24 -28.67 17.00
C GLY A 84 10.64 -28.88 16.43
N SER A 85 11.22 -30.05 16.73
CA SER A 85 12.51 -30.50 16.18
C SER A 85 12.50 -30.69 14.68
N ASP A 86 11.35 -31.06 14.11
CA ASP A 86 11.20 -31.42 12.70
C ASP A 86 10.08 -30.65 12.02
N PHE A 87 10.20 -30.53 10.69
CA PHE A 87 9.18 -29.90 9.85
C PHE A 87 7.89 -30.73 9.87
N ASN A 88 6.79 -30.13 10.33
CA ASN A 88 5.47 -30.76 10.33
C ASN A 88 4.57 -30.16 9.24
N PRO A 89 4.34 -30.86 8.10
CA PRO A 89 3.55 -30.34 6.98
C PRO A 89 2.11 -29.98 7.33
N LYS A 90 1.53 -30.56 8.39
CA LYS A 90 0.13 -30.30 8.78
C LYS A 90 -0.10 -28.85 9.19
N ASN A 91 0.93 -28.17 9.69
CA ASN A 91 0.86 -26.76 10.12
C ASN A 91 0.93 -25.77 8.95
N TRP A 92 1.28 -26.24 7.75
CA TRP A 92 1.57 -25.41 6.59
C TRP A 92 0.56 -25.64 5.46
N GLN A 93 0.30 -24.61 4.67
CA GLN A 93 -0.40 -24.68 3.39
C GLN A 93 0.45 -24.04 2.29
N ASP A 94 0.30 -24.51 1.07
CA ASP A 94 1.01 -23.93 -0.07
C ASP A 94 0.44 -22.56 -0.40
N TYR A 95 1.34 -21.61 -0.65
CA TYR A 95 0.96 -20.27 -1.11
C TYR A 95 1.08 -20.20 -2.63
N THR A 96 0.00 -20.52 -3.33
CA THR A 96 -0.01 -20.67 -4.80
C THR A 96 -0.35 -19.39 -5.56
N LYS A 97 -0.55 -18.28 -4.86
CA LYS A 97 -0.90 -17.00 -5.49
C LYS A 97 0.24 -16.45 -6.35
N HIS A 98 1.47 -16.74 -5.95
CA HIS A 98 2.69 -16.36 -6.62
C HIS A 98 3.59 -17.58 -6.76
N ASP A 99 4.29 -17.67 -7.88
CA ASP A 99 5.19 -18.76 -8.27
C ASP A 99 6.67 -18.45 -7.97
N TYR A 100 6.98 -17.24 -7.52
CA TYR A 100 8.33 -16.85 -7.12
C TYR A 100 8.54 -17.04 -5.62
N SER A 101 9.65 -17.69 -5.26
CA SER A 101 10.08 -17.94 -3.87
C SER A 101 11.40 -17.24 -3.52
N VAL A 102 11.98 -16.48 -4.46
CA VAL A 102 13.27 -15.82 -4.26
C VAL A 102 13.09 -14.56 -3.42
N PHE A 103 13.62 -14.60 -2.20
CA PHE A 103 13.63 -13.43 -1.33
C PHE A 103 14.78 -12.47 -1.68
N ASN A 104 14.45 -11.19 -1.80
CA ASN A 104 15.43 -10.12 -1.93
C ASN A 104 15.03 -8.94 -1.02
N PRO A 105 15.81 -8.65 0.04
CA PRO A 105 15.49 -7.59 0.98
C PRO A 105 15.25 -6.23 0.32
N LEU A 106 16.06 -5.88 -0.70
CA LEU A 106 15.96 -4.59 -1.36
C LEU A 106 14.62 -4.46 -2.09
N HIS A 107 14.22 -5.46 -2.88
CA HIS A 107 12.94 -5.43 -3.58
C HIS A 107 11.76 -5.39 -2.62
N THR A 108 11.80 -6.22 -1.57
CA THR A 108 10.79 -6.28 -0.50
C THR A 108 10.62 -4.91 0.18
N TRP A 109 11.72 -4.27 0.58
CA TRP A 109 11.66 -2.96 1.26
C TRP A 109 11.27 -1.82 0.33
N VAL A 110 11.70 -1.83 -0.93
CA VAL A 110 11.29 -0.83 -1.93
C VAL A 110 9.77 -0.85 -2.13
N GLU A 111 9.17 -2.05 -2.24
CA GLU A 111 7.72 -2.17 -2.34
C GLU A 111 7.01 -1.75 -1.04
N PHE A 112 7.53 -2.18 0.11
CA PHE A 112 6.94 -1.85 1.41
C PHE A 112 6.96 -0.34 1.71
N ILE A 113 8.04 0.37 1.37
CA ILE A 113 8.14 1.82 1.51
C ILE A 113 7.06 2.52 0.67
N ASN A 114 6.84 2.08 -0.57
CA ASN A 114 5.76 2.61 -1.40
C ASN A 114 4.37 2.41 -0.74
N ARG A 115 4.13 1.24 -0.14
CA ARG A 115 2.89 0.97 0.64
C ARG A 115 2.75 1.90 1.85
N LEU A 116 3.85 2.15 2.58
CA LEU A 116 3.86 3.04 3.75
C LEU A 116 3.54 4.49 3.37
N ILE A 117 4.12 5.01 2.28
CA ILE A 117 3.80 6.34 1.77
C ILE A 117 2.31 6.41 1.36
N GLY A 118 1.76 5.31 0.82
CA GLY A 118 0.33 5.18 0.55
C GLY A 118 -0.55 5.31 1.80
N VAL A 119 -0.14 4.74 2.94
CA VAL A 119 -0.84 4.91 4.23
C VAL A 119 -0.79 6.37 4.69
N VAL A 120 0.38 7.00 4.61
CA VAL A 120 0.56 8.43 4.94
C VAL A 120 -0.30 9.31 4.04
N CYS A 121 -0.44 8.97 2.75
CA CYS A 121 -1.34 9.61 1.82
C CYS A 121 -2.79 9.56 2.30
N GLY A 122 -3.28 8.37 2.64
CA GLY A 122 -4.63 8.16 3.16
C GLY A 122 -4.91 9.00 4.40
N ILE A 123 -3.99 9.02 5.37
CA ILE A 123 -4.10 9.86 6.58
C ILE A 123 -4.18 11.34 6.21
N SER A 124 -3.33 11.81 5.30
CA SER A 124 -3.34 13.21 4.88
C SER A 124 -4.68 13.64 4.26
N VAL A 125 -5.28 12.75 3.45
CA VAL A 125 -6.54 13.01 2.75
C VAL A 125 -7.73 12.94 3.72
N LEU A 126 -7.69 12.07 4.74
CA LEU A 126 -8.68 12.08 5.82
C LEU A 126 -8.66 13.40 6.59
N ILE A 127 -7.47 13.91 6.93
CA ILE A 127 -7.32 15.20 7.61
C ILE A 127 -7.81 16.35 6.71
N LEU A 128 -7.49 16.32 5.41
CA LEU A 128 -8.00 17.26 4.42
C LEU A 128 -9.53 17.26 4.38
N GLY A 129 -10.15 16.07 4.34
CA GLY A 129 -11.61 15.90 4.35
C GLY A 129 -12.25 16.49 5.61
N PHE A 130 -11.68 16.23 6.78
CA PHE A 130 -12.13 16.84 8.05
C PHE A 130 -12.12 18.37 7.98
N TYR A 131 -11.01 18.97 7.53
CA TYR A 131 -10.94 20.43 7.39
C TYR A 131 -11.86 20.95 6.27
N SER A 132 -12.23 20.12 5.28
CA SER A 132 -13.09 20.55 4.17
C SER A 132 -14.51 20.92 4.62
N ILE A 133 -15.00 20.33 5.73
CA ILE A 133 -16.36 20.53 6.25
C ILE A 133 -16.65 22.00 6.51
N GLN A 134 -15.66 22.82 6.85
CA GLN A 134 -15.83 24.26 7.05
C GLN A 134 -16.36 25.02 5.82
N PHE A 135 -16.23 24.43 4.62
CA PHE A 135 -16.66 25.04 3.36
C PHE A 135 -18.07 24.61 2.91
N TYR A 136 -18.78 23.74 3.67
CA TYR A 136 -20.03 23.13 3.22
C TYR A 136 -21.13 24.13 2.83
N LYS A 137 -21.23 25.25 3.56
CA LYS A 137 -22.21 26.33 3.29
C LYS A 137 -21.78 27.29 2.20
N ASN A 138 -20.49 27.58 2.09
CA ASN A 138 -19.97 28.68 1.26
C ASN A 138 -19.52 28.20 -0.12
N LYS A 139 -18.82 27.05 -0.18
CA LYS A 139 -18.31 26.42 -1.40
C LYS A 139 -18.43 24.90 -1.27
N PRO A 140 -19.67 24.35 -1.36
CA PRO A 140 -19.93 22.92 -1.15
C PRO A 140 -19.09 22.01 -2.07
N ILE A 141 -18.74 22.50 -3.28
CA ILE A 141 -17.89 21.77 -4.23
C ILE A 141 -16.54 21.36 -3.61
N ILE A 142 -15.93 22.20 -2.76
CA ILE A 142 -14.66 21.87 -2.09
C ILE A 142 -14.86 20.72 -1.11
N THR A 143 -15.97 20.73 -0.36
CA THR A 143 -16.31 19.67 0.60
C THR A 143 -16.59 18.37 -0.15
N LEU A 144 -17.43 18.42 -1.19
CA LEU A 144 -17.79 17.28 -2.02
C LEU A 144 -16.55 16.61 -2.63
N LEU A 145 -15.67 17.39 -3.27
CA LEU A 145 -14.47 16.86 -3.89
C LEU A 145 -13.47 16.30 -2.87
N SER A 146 -13.37 16.91 -1.68
CA SER A 146 -12.51 16.38 -0.61
C SER A 146 -13.02 15.03 -0.09
N LEU A 147 -14.34 14.88 0.08
CA LEU A 147 -14.96 13.61 0.45
C LEU A 147 -14.84 12.56 -0.66
N LEU A 148 -15.04 12.96 -1.92
CA LEU A 148 -14.80 12.10 -3.07
C LEU A 148 -13.36 11.59 -3.09
N THR A 149 -12.38 12.46 -2.80
CA THR A 149 -10.96 12.08 -2.77
C THR A 149 -10.69 10.99 -1.72
N ILE A 150 -11.33 11.02 -0.55
CA ILE A 150 -11.22 9.94 0.45
C ILE A 150 -11.67 8.61 -0.15
N ILE A 151 -12.84 8.60 -0.80
CA ILE A 151 -13.41 7.40 -1.42
C ILE A 151 -12.48 6.89 -2.53
N THR A 152 -12.00 7.79 -3.40
CA THR A 152 -11.11 7.45 -4.51
C THR A 152 -9.76 6.90 -4.02
N VAL A 153 -9.19 7.44 -2.94
CA VAL A 153 -7.96 6.89 -2.32
C VAL A 153 -8.21 5.51 -1.71
N GLY A 154 -9.36 5.28 -1.08
CA GLY A 154 -9.75 3.95 -0.61
C GLY A 154 -9.84 2.93 -1.76
N PHE A 155 -10.46 3.33 -2.86
CA PHE A 155 -10.50 2.51 -4.08
C PHE A 155 -9.12 2.29 -4.70
N GLN A 156 -8.25 3.30 -4.67
CA GLN A 156 -6.86 3.20 -5.12
C GLN A 156 -6.06 2.17 -4.31
N ALA A 157 -6.23 2.14 -2.99
CA ALA A 157 -5.60 1.15 -2.13
C ALA A 157 -6.07 -0.28 -2.47
N TRP A 158 -7.37 -0.45 -2.73
CA TRP A 158 -7.93 -1.73 -3.19
C TRP A 158 -7.36 -2.14 -4.56
N LEU A 159 -7.28 -1.22 -5.53
CA LEU A 159 -6.61 -1.49 -6.81
C LEU A 159 -5.15 -1.89 -6.63
N GLY A 160 -4.43 -1.27 -5.68
CA GLY A 160 -3.05 -1.64 -5.35
C GLY A 160 -2.92 -3.10 -4.89
N LYS A 161 -3.87 -3.59 -4.08
CA LYS A 161 -3.96 -5.02 -3.74
C LYS A 161 -4.17 -5.87 -5.00
N ILE A 162 -5.07 -5.47 -5.91
CA ILE A 162 -5.32 -6.22 -7.16
C ILE A 162 -4.07 -6.28 -8.05
N VAL A 163 -3.26 -5.22 -8.09
CA VAL A 163 -1.99 -5.22 -8.83
C VAL A 163 -1.04 -6.31 -8.34
N VAL A 164 -0.90 -6.44 -7.01
CA VAL A 164 -0.09 -7.50 -6.39
C VAL A 164 -0.71 -8.87 -6.70
N ASP A 165 -2.00 -9.03 -6.39
CA ASP A 165 -2.74 -10.29 -6.53
C ASP A 165 -2.82 -10.83 -7.97
N SER A 166 -2.63 -9.97 -8.98
CA SER A 166 -2.72 -10.32 -10.41
C SER A 166 -1.36 -10.47 -11.08
N ASN A 167 -0.30 -10.72 -10.30
CA ASN A 167 1.07 -10.91 -10.80
C ASN A 167 1.52 -9.74 -11.70
N LEU A 168 1.25 -8.51 -11.26
CA LEU A 168 1.61 -7.29 -12.00
C LEU A 168 1.01 -7.23 -13.41
N SER A 169 -0.22 -7.74 -13.58
CA SER A 169 -0.95 -7.67 -14.85
C SER A 169 -0.97 -6.23 -15.40
N PRO A 170 -0.53 -5.99 -16.66
CA PRO A 170 -0.43 -4.65 -17.23
C PRO A 170 -1.75 -3.87 -17.18
N TYR A 171 -2.89 -4.56 -17.31
CA TYR A 171 -4.22 -3.96 -17.21
C TYR A 171 -4.49 -3.37 -15.82
N SER A 172 -4.21 -4.14 -14.76
CA SER A 172 -4.40 -3.70 -13.38
C SER A 172 -3.52 -2.48 -13.03
N ILE A 173 -2.25 -2.50 -13.48
CA ILE A 173 -1.30 -1.41 -13.28
C ILE A 173 -1.78 -0.15 -13.99
N THR A 174 -2.26 -0.29 -15.24
CA THR A 174 -2.74 0.86 -16.02
C THR A 174 -3.91 1.54 -15.34
N ILE A 175 -4.91 0.77 -14.88
CA ILE A 175 -6.07 1.31 -14.17
C ILE A 175 -5.65 1.99 -12.86
N HIS A 176 -4.76 1.34 -12.10
CA HIS A 176 -4.21 1.89 -10.87
C HIS A 176 -3.52 3.24 -11.14
N MET A 177 -2.69 3.35 -12.17
CA MET A 177 -1.99 4.59 -12.51
C MET A 177 -2.94 5.70 -12.96
N LEU A 178 -3.91 5.40 -13.83
CA LEU A 178 -4.89 6.38 -14.29
C LEU A 178 -5.72 6.95 -13.12
N MET A 179 -6.11 6.10 -12.18
CA MET A 179 -6.82 6.52 -10.98
C MET A 179 -5.95 7.38 -10.06
N ALA A 180 -4.65 7.09 -9.91
CA ALA A 180 -3.72 7.95 -9.18
C ALA A 180 -3.62 9.36 -9.81
N LEU A 181 -3.56 9.43 -11.15
CA LEU A 181 -3.54 10.69 -11.89
C LEU A 181 -4.85 11.47 -11.75
N LEU A 182 -5.99 10.78 -11.63
CA LEU A 182 -7.27 11.41 -11.31
C LEU A 182 -7.25 12.03 -9.90
N ILE A 183 -6.75 11.30 -8.89
CA ILE A 183 -6.67 11.80 -7.50
C ILE A 183 -5.83 13.08 -7.42
N ILE A 184 -4.64 13.10 -8.01
CA ILE A 184 -3.80 14.31 -7.99
C ILE A 184 -4.45 15.48 -8.73
N SER A 185 -5.15 15.21 -9.83
CA SER A 185 -5.90 16.23 -10.59
C SER A 185 -7.03 16.85 -9.76
N ILE A 186 -7.79 16.03 -9.02
CA ILE A 186 -8.83 16.51 -8.10
C ILE A 186 -8.22 17.38 -7.00
N LEU A 187 -7.11 16.97 -6.39
CA LEU A 187 -6.44 17.74 -5.35
C LEU A 187 -5.91 19.09 -5.85
N ILE A 188 -5.32 19.13 -7.05
CA ILE A 188 -4.88 20.37 -7.70
C ILE A 188 -6.09 21.29 -7.97
N PHE A 189 -7.20 20.75 -8.44
CA PHE A 189 -8.42 21.52 -8.66
C PHE A 189 -9.00 22.09 -7.36
N ILE A 190 -9.02 21.31 -6.27
CA ILE A 190 -9.39 21.78 -4.93
C ILE A 190 -8.48 22.95 -4.51
N HIS A 191 -7.17 22.83 -4.74
CA HIS A 191 -6.22 23.89 -4.42
C HIS A 191 -6.52 25.19 -5.19
N PHE A 192 -6.77 25.08 -6.50
CA PHE A 192 -7.12 26.21 -7.36
C PHE A 192 -8.43 26.89 -6.93
N GLN A 193 -9.49 26.11 -6.67
CA GLN A 193 -10.79 26.63 -6.21
C GLN A 193 -10.70 27.38 -4.88
N ASN A 194 -9.87 26.90 -3.97
CA ASN A 194 -9.62 27.58 -2.70
C ASN A 194 -8.73 28.83 -2.88
N GLY A 195 -7.79 28.83 -3.83
CA GLY A 195 -7.02 30.01 -4.22
C GLY A 195 -7.90 31.14 -4.75
N ASN A 196 -8.83 30.81 -5.65
CA ASN A 196 -9.80 31.76 -6.21
C ASN A 196 -10.88 32.22 -5.21
N TYR A 197 -10.99 31.56 -4.04
CA TYR A 197 -11.84 32.04 -2.94
C TYR A 197 -11.23 33.23 -2.18
N LYS A 198 -10.04 33.71 -2.57
CA LYS A 198 -9.42 34.93 -2.04
C LYS A 198 -9.81 36.23 -2.77
N LYS A 199 -10.79 36.20 -3.68
CA LYS A 199 -11.43 37.40 -4.23
C LYS A 199 -12.85 37.51 -3.70
#